data_AF-A0A068YSW3-F1
#
_entry.id   AF-A0A068YSW3-F1
#
_cell.length_a   1.000
_cell.length_b   1.000
_cell.length_c   1.000
_cell.angle_alpha   90.00
_cell.angle_beta   90.00
_cell.angle_gamma   90.00
#
_symmetry.space_group_name_H-M   'P 1'
#
loop_
_entity.id
_entity.type
_entity.pdbx_description
1 polymer ?
#
loop_
_entity_poly.entity_id
_entity_poly.type
_entity_poly.pdbx_seq_one_letter_code
_entity_poly.pdbx_strand_id
1 'polypeptide(L)' 'MTATPNALPLAGLETVYDTLASAIDKAGPGKAELFLVKLALLHANALADARLFETHVQAALRDL' A
#
# COMPACT_ATOMS: atom_id res chain seq x y z
N MET A 1 0.91 4.44 29.71
CA MET A 1 2.12 4.61 28.87
C MET A 1 2.07 3.55 27.79
N THR A 2 1.98 3.93 26.51
CA THR A 2 2.62 3.30 25.33
C THR A 2 2.03 3.94 24.08
N ALA A 3 2.73 4.93 23.54
CA ALA A 3 2.45 5.47 22.21
C ALA A 3 2.80 4.40 21.17
N THR A 4 1.88 4.08 20.28
CA THR A 4 2.04 3.14 19.18
C THR A 4 3.03 3.70 18.16
N PRO A 5 4.27 3.17 17.99
CA PRO A 5 5.23 3.69 17.05
C PRO A 5 5.42 2.67 15.92
N ASN A 6 4.34 2.33 15.20
CA ASN A 6 4.43 1.40 14.07
C ASN A 6 4.05 2.04 12.74
N ALA A 7 3.86 3.37 12.73
CA ALA A 7 3.72 4.14 11.51
C ALA A 7 5.11 4.52 11.01
N LEU A 8 5.34 4.40 9.70
CA LEU A 8 6.54 4.94 9.08
C LEU A 8 6.63 6.45 9.37
N PRO A 9 7.83 6.98 9.69
CA PRO A 9 8.03 8.42 9.75
C PRO A 9 7.74 9.04 8.37
N LEU A 10 7.45 10.34 8.31
CA LEU A 10 7.11 11.03 7.07
C LEU A 10 8.12 10.78 5.94
N ALA A 11 9.42 10.85 6.24
CA ALA A 11 10.49 10.54 5.28
C ALA A 11 10.44 9.08 4.75
N GLY A 12 9.99 8.14 5.58
CA GLY A 12 9.75 6.76 5.17
C GLY A 12 8.55 6.64 4.24
N LEU A 13 7.48 7.39 4.50
CA LEU A 13 6.31 7.46 3.62
C LEU A 13 6.64 8.11 2.27
N GLU A 14 7.44 9.17 2.26
CA GLU A 14 7.92 9.81 1.02
C GLU A 14 8.73 8.84 0.16
N THR A 15 9.62 8.06 0.78
CA THR A 15 10.41 7.04 0.08
C THR A 15 9.53 5.94 -0.52
N VAL A 16 8.52 5.48 0.25
CA VAL A 16 7.57 4.46 -0.22
C VAL A 16 6.73 5.02 -1.37
N TYR A 17 6.27 6.26 -1.27
CA TYR A 17 5.50 6.92 -2.32
C TYR A 17 6.32 7.11 -3.60
N ASP A 18 7.56 7.59 -3.50
CA ASP A 18 8.46 7.75 -4.65
C ASP A 18 8.73 6.41 -5.35
N THR A 19 8.99 5.36 -4.56
CA THR A 19 9.18 4.01 -5.08
C THR A 19 7.93 3.51 -5.81
N LEU A 20 6.75 3.76 -5.24
CA LEU A 20 5.47 3.36 -5.84
C LEU A 20 5.20 4.14 -7.13
N ALA A 21 5.40 5.45 -7.14
CA ALA A 21 5.23 6.30 -8.32
C ALA A 21 6.13 5.83 -9.47
N SER A 22 7.44 5.62 -9.20
CA SER A 22 8.39 5.10 -10.18
C SER A 22 7.97 3.72 -10.72
N ALA A 23 7.39 2.86 -9.87
CA ALA A 23 6.92 1.54 -10.29
C ALA A 23 5.67 1.63 -11.17
N ILE A 24 4.73 2.53 -10.87
CA ILE A 24 3.55 2.79 -11.69
C ILE A 24 3.96 3.33 -13.07
N ASP A 25 4.88 4.29 -13.13
CA ASP A 25 5.42 4.82 -14.39
C ASP A 25 6.06 3.71 -15.24
N LYS A 26 6.83 2.80 -14.61
CA LYS A 26 7.43 1.64 -15.28
C LYS A 26 6.40 0.63 -15.79
N ALA A 27 5.31 0.42 -15.05
CA ALA A 27 4.21 -0.45 -15.49
C ALA A 27 3.50 0.14 -16.72
N GLY A 28 3.39 1.48 -16.77
CA GLY A 28 2.74 2.23 -17.83
C GLY A 28 1.22 2.28 -17.67
N PRO A 29 0.55 3.22 -18.35
CA PRO A 29 -0.87 3.55 -18.12
C PRO A 29 -1.83 2.38 -18.39
N GLY A 30 -1.48 1.46 -19.30
CA GLY A 30 -2.31 0.28 -19.59
C GLY A 30 -2.17 -0.87 -18.59
N LYS A 31 -1.22 -0.80 -17.65
CA LYS A 31 -0.96 -1.87 -16.67
C LYS A 31 -0.88 -1.37 -15.22
N ALA A 32 -1.01 -0.07 -14.99
CA ALA A 32 -0.95 0.52 -13.65
C ALA A 32 -1.94 -0.13 -12.68
N GLU A 33 -3.20 -0.30 -13.09
CA GLU A 33 -4.23 -0.96 -12.27
C GLU A 33 -3.87 -2.42 -11.98
N LEU A 34 -3.47 -3.19 -13.00
CA LEU A 34 -3.04 -4.59 -12.83
C LEU A 34 -1.82 -4.72 -11.89
N PHE A 35 -0.88 -3.78 -11.99
CA PHE A 35 0.28 -3.71 -11.11
C PHE A 35 -0.13 -3.44 -9.66
N LEU A 36 -1.00 -2.45 -9.43
CA LEU A 36 -1.49 -2.09 -8.09
C LEU A 36 -2.27 -3.23 -7.44
N VAL A 37 -3.14 -3.92 -8.20
CA VAL A 37 -3.86 -5.10 -7.71
C VAL A 37 -2.88 -6.20 -7.33
N LYS A 38 -1.87 -6.49 -8.18
CA LYS A 38 -0.86 -7.51 -7.88
C LYS A 38 -0.03 -7.15 -6.63
N LEU A 39 0.34 -5.88 -6.48
CA LEU A 39 1.04 -5.38 -5.30
C LEU A 39 0.19 -5.56 -4.04
N ALA A 40 -1.08 -5.17 -4.08
CA ALA A 40 -2.01 -5.33 -2.97
C ALA A 40 -2.17 -6.81 -2.54
N LEU A 41 -2.28 -7.73 -3.49
CA LEU A 41 -2.35 -9.17 -3.21
C LEU A 41 -1.05 -9.72 -2.59
N LEU A 42 0.11 -9.26 -3.06
CA LEU A 42 1.41 -9.63 -2.45
C LEU A 42 1.51 -9.14 -1.00
N HIS A 43 1.04 -7.91 -0.73
CA HIS A 43 0.95 -7.39 0.63
C HIS A 43 -0.04 -8.16 1.50
N ALA A 44 -1.23 -8.52 0.97
CA ALA A 44 -2.19 -9.36 1.69
C ALA A 44 -1.57 -10.70 2.10
N ASN A 45 -0.82 -11.33 1.18
CA ASN A 45 -0.11 -12.57 1.47
C ASN A 45 1.00 -12.38 2.51
N ALA A 46 1.75 -11.27 2.45
CA ALA A 46 2.78 -10.95 3.45
C ALA A 46 2.19 -10.65 4.84
N LEU A 47 1.00 -10.05 4.90
CA LEU A 47 0.26 -9.81 6.14
C LEU A 47 -0.28 -11.11 6.76
N ALA A 48 -0.54 -12.12 5.93
CA ALA A 48 -1.12 -13.41 6.32
C ALA A 48 -2.46 -13.29 7.11
N ASP A 49 -3.15 -12.16 6.96
CA ASP A 49 -4.44 -11.87 7.62
C ASP A 49 -5.40 -11.20 6.64
N ALA A 50 -6.41 -11.96 6.22
CA ALA A 50 -7.41 -11.49 5.26
C ALA A 50 -8.33 -10.41 5.85
N ARG A 51 -8.66 -10.47 7.14
CA ARG A 51 -9.57 -9.49 7.78
C ARG A 51 -8.89 -8.14 7.92
N LEU A 52 -7.60 -8.14 8.23
CA LEU A 52 -6.80 -6.93 8.31
C LEU A 52 -6.64 -6.29 6.91
N PHE A 53 -6.43 -7.11 5.86
CA PHE A 53 -6.46 -6.63 4.48
C PHE A 53 -7.81 -6.00 4.10
N GLU A 54 -8.93 -6.67 4.39
CA GLU A 54 -10.27 -6.13 4.14
C GLU A 54 -10.50 -4.78 4.87
N THR A 55 -10.02 -4.68 6.11
CA THR A 55 -10.11 -3.44 6.90
C THR A 55 -9.33 -2.31 6.22
N HIS A 56 -8.13 -2.58 5.70
CA HIS A 56 -7.34 -1.59 4.95
C HIS A 56 -8.01 -1.19 3.63
N VAL A 57 -8.63 -2.13 2.91
CA VAL A 57 -9.40 -1.81 1.70
C VAL A 57 -10.56 -0.87 2.01
N GLN A 58 -11.33 -1.15 3.07
CA GLN A 58 -12.44 -0.28 3.49
C GLN A 58 -11.95 1.10 3.96
N ALA A 59 -10.79 1.16 4.64
CA ALA A 59 -10.19 2.44 5.03
C ALA A 59 -9.78 3.27 3.81
N ALA A 60 -9.12 2.66 2.82
CA ALA A 60 -8.72 3.33 1.59
C ALA A 60 -9.93 3.85 0.80
N LEU A 61 -11.02 3.07 0.71
CA LEU A 61 -12.25 3.49 0.04
C LEU A 61 -12.96 4.68 0.72
N ARG A 62 -12.74 4.90 2.02
CA ARG A 62 -13.32 6.04 2.74
C ARG A 62 -12.50 7.32 2.62
N ASP A 63 -11.22 7.21 2.24
CA ASP A 63 -10.26 8.32 2.13
C ASP A 63 -10.03 8.77 0.67
N LEU A 64 -10.60 8.01 -0.28
CA LEU A 64 -10.64 8.29 -1.73
C LEU A 64 -11.64 9.40 -2.08
#